data_AF-T1BEX1-F1
#
_entry.id   AF-T1BEX1-F1
#
_cell.length_a   1.000
_cell.length_b   1.000
_cell.length_c   1.000
_cell.angle_alpha   90.00
_cell.angle_beta   90.00
_cell.angle_gamma   90.00
#
_symmetry.space_group_name_H-M   'P 1'
#
loop_
_entity.id
_entity.type
_entity.pdbx_description
1 polymer ?
#
loop_
_entity_poly.entity_id
_entity_poly.type
_entity_poly.pdbx_seq_one_letter_code
_entity_poly.pdbx_strand_id
1 'polypeptide(L)'
;DVDIKRVMQGLQDAYAKETPAVPVADMRAQLAGLQQRLRAQALANYKKVAANNLQQSEAFMAANKAKPGVITLPDGIEYRVLESG
;
A
#
# COMPACT_ATOMS: atom_id res chain seq x y z
N ASP A 1 19.02 7.79 6.03
CA ASP A 1 19.07 6.39 5.55
C ASP A 1 19.14 5.45 6.75
N VAL A 2 18.65 4.21 6.68
CA VAL A 2 18.80 3.27 7.83
C VAL A 2 20.11 2.53 7.66
N ASP A 3 21.02 2.68 8.62
CA ASP A 3 22.27 1.95 8.63
C ASP A 3 22.04 0.52 9.15
N ILE A 4 21.87 -0.42 8.20
CA ILE A 4 21.62 -1.84 8.49
C ILE A 4 22.75 -2.44 9.35
N LYS A 5 23.99 -1.96 9.22
CA LYS A 5 25.12 -2.47 10.01
C LYS A 5 24.94 -2.12 11.49
N ARG A 6 24.48 -0.89 11.79
CA ARG A 6 24.17 -0.47 13.16
C ARG A 6 22.97 -1.19 13.76
N VAL A 7 21.97 -1.51 12.94
CA VAL A 7 20.82 -2.32 13.38
C VAL A 7 21.26 -3.75 13.74
N MET A 8 22.11 -4.37 12.92
CA MET A 8 22.66 -5.70 13.22
C MET A 8 23.55 -5.69 14.46
N GLN A 9 24.41 -4.67 14.62
CA GLN A 9 25.24 -4.53 15.82
C GLN A 9 24.38 -4.40 17.08
N GLY A 10 23.36 -3.54 17.07
CA GLY A 10 22.45 -3.41 18.21
C GLY A 10 21.69 -4.70 18.54
N LEU A 11 21.41 -5.54 17.53
CA LEU A 11 20.79 -6.86 17.74
C LEU A 11 21.78 -7.85 18.39
N GLN A 12 23.05 -7.80 17.99
CA GLN A 12 24.13 -8.62 18.54
C GLN A 12 24.44 -8.23 20.00
N ASP A 13 24.59 -6.93 20.27
CA ASP A 13 24.82 -6.41 21.63
C ASP A 13 23.66 -6.82 22.57
N ALA A 14 22.41 -6.69 22.10
CA ALA A 14 21.24 -7.09 22.87
C ALA A 14 21.18 -8.60 23.13
N TYR A 15 21.55 -9.43 22.15
CA TYR A 15 21.62 -10.88 22.30
C TYR A 15 22.72 -11.31 23.28
N ALA A 16 23.88 -10.65 23.23
CA ALA A 16 25.01 -10.87 24.11
C ALA A 16 24.80 -10.32 25.54
N LYS A 17 23.70 -9.59 25.78
CA LYS A 17 23.41 -8.84 27.02
C LYS A 17 24.49 -7.78 27.33
N GLU A 18 25.14 -7.29 26.29
CA GLU A 18 26.13 -6.23 26.39
C GLU A 18 25.47 -4.85 26.40
N THR A 19 26.21 -3.85 26.88
CA THR A 19 25.73 -2.47 26.83
C THR A 19 25.71 -2.03 25.36
N PRO A 20 24.56 -1.62 24.80
CA PRO A 20 24.48 -1.28 23.39
C PRO A 20 25.44 -0.14 23.05
N ALA A 21 26.21 -0.28 21.97
CA ALA A 21 27.10 0.78 21.48
C ALA A 21 26.34 2.05 21.03
N VAL A 22 25.03 1.93 20.80
CA VAL A 22 24.13 3.03 20.46
C VAL A 22 23.22 3.34 21.65
N PRO A 23 23.08 4.60 22.09
CA PRO A 23 22.12 4.97 23.12
C PRO A 23 20.69 4.52 22.77
N VAL A 24 19.98 3.96 23.73
CA VAL A 24 18.59 3.47 23.54
C VAL A 24 17.66 4.58 23.04
N ALA A 25 17.89 5.83 23.44
CA ALA A 25 17.12 6.99 22.98
C ALA A 25 17.28 7.21 21.46
N ASP A 26 18.49 7.09 20.94
CA ASP A 26 18.78 7.27 19.51
C ASP A 26 18.17 6.13 18.69
N MET A 27 18.25 4.89 19.18
CA MET A 27 17.60 3.75 18.53
C MET A 27 16.09 3.93 18.42
N ARG A 28 15.44 4.41 19.49
CA ARG A 28 13.99 4.70 19.50
C ARG A 28 13.63 5.79 18.49
N ALA A 29 14.40 6.87 18.43
CA ALA A 29 14.18 7.96 17.49
C ALA A 29 14.33 7.50 16.03
N GLN A 30 15.37 6.71 15.74
CA GLN A 30 15.58 6.15 14.39
C GLN A 30 14.46 5.19 13.99
N LEU A 31 13.99 4.33 14.90
CA LEU A 31 12.88 3.42 14.65
C LEU A 31 11.57 4.16 14.40
N ALA A 32 11.26 5.20 15.18
CA ALA A 32 10.08 6.03 14.97
C ALA A 32 10.12 6.71 13.58
N GLY A 33 11.27 7.27 13.20
CA GLY A 33 11.46 7.87 11.86
C GLY A 33 11.37 6.85 10.73
N LEU A 34 11.83 5.62 10.94
CA LEU A 34 11.63 4.53 9.97
C LEU A 34 10.15 4.16 9.84
N GLN A 35 9.43 3.96 10.94
CA GLN A 35 8.01 3.62 10.92
C GLN A 35 7.18 4.70 10.19
N GLN A 36 7.45 5.98 10.44
CA GLN A 36 6.77 7.07 9.76
C GLN A 36 7.03 7.05 8.25
N ARG A 37 8.28 6.84 7.82
CA ARG A 37 8.62 6.74 6.38
C ARG A 37 7.97 5.54 5.72
N LEU A 38 7.96 4.37 6.37
CA LEU A 38 7.29 3.18 5.85
C LEU A 38 5.78 3.40 5.70
N ARG A 39 5.13 4.03 6.69
CA ARG A 39 3.70 4.39 6.59
C ARG A 39 3.43 5.36 5.44
N ALA A 40 4.27 6.39 5.29
CA ALA A 40 4.13 7.37 4.21
C ALA A 40 4.32 6.70 2.83
N GLN A 41 5.31 5.82 2.69
CA GLN A 41 5.56 5.08 1.46
C GLN A 41 4.42 4.10 1.14
N ALA A 42 3.91 3.38 2.14
CA ALA A 42 2.76 2.49 1.98
C ALA A 42 1.51 3.27 1.53
N LEU A 43 1.24 4.42 2.14
CA LEU A 43 0.13 5.28 1.73
C LEU A 43 0.31 5.83 0.31
N ALA A 44 1.51 6.26 -0.06
CA ALA A 44 1.81 6.74 -1.41
C ALA A 44 1.61 5.63 -2.46
N ASN A 45 2.09 4.42 -2.18
CA ASN A 45 1.90 3.26 -3.04
C ASN A 45 0.42 2.89 -3.16
N TYR A 46 -0.32 2.88 -2.04
CA TYR A 46 -1.75 2.63 -2.04
C TYR A 46 -2.51 3.64 -2.91
N LYS A 47 -2.23 4.94 -2.72
CA LYS A 47 -2.85 6.01 -3.53
C LYS A 47 -2.55 5.86 -5.02
N LYS A 48 -1.33 5.50 -5.38
CA LYS A 48 -0.93 5.26 -6.78
C LYS A 48 -1.72 4.11 -7.39
N VAL A 49 -1.83 2.98 -6.69
CA VAL A 49 -2.60 1.81 -7.14
C VAL A 49 -4.09 2.14 -7.24
N ALA A 50 -4.66 2.82 -6.24
CA ALA A 50 -6.06 3.23 -6.24
C ALA A 50 -6.39 4.16 -7.42
N ALA A 51 -5.55 5.16 -7.69
CA ALA A 51 -5.74 6.08 -8.81
C ALA A 51 -5.67 5.35 -10.17
N ASN A 52 -4.70 4.43 -10.34
CA ASN A 52 -4.60 3.63 -11.54
C ASN A 52 -5.82 2.73 -11.73
N ASN A 53 -6.29 2.08 -10.66
CA ASN A 53 -7.46 1.20 -10.71
C ASN A 53 -8.73 1.98 -11.04
N LEU A 54 -8.91 3.18 -10.48
CA LEU A 54 -10.04 4.05 -10.79
C LEU A 54 -10.07 4.41 -12.28
N GLN A 55 -8.94 4.87 -12.83
CA GLN A 55 -8.83 5.20 -14.25
C GLN A 55 -9.16 4.00 -15.15
N GLN A 56 -8.63 2.82 -14.81
CA GLN A 56 -8.88 1.59 -15.56
C GLN A 56 -10.34 1.14 -15.46
N SER A 57 -10.97 1.24 -14.28
CA SER A 57 -12.35 0.85 -14.09
C SER A 57 -13.31 1.80 -14.81
N GLU A 58 -13.05 3.11 -14.78
CA GLU A 58 -13.86 4.10 -15.51
C GLU A 58 -13.80 3.85 -17.03
N ALA A 59 -12.61 3.59 -17.57
CA ALA A 59 -12.43 3.26 -18.98
C ALA A 59 -13.16 1.95 -19.35
N PHE A 60 -13.05 0.92 -18.49
CA PHE A 60 -13.72 -0.36 -18.70
C PHE A 60 -15.25 -0.22 -18.68
N MET A 61 -15.81 0.47 -17.69
CA MET A 61 -17.24 0.73 -17.58
C MET A 61 -17.74 1.51 -18.79
N ALA A 62 -17.08 2.61 -19.17
CA ALA A 62 -17.44 3.37 -20.36
C ALA A 62 -17.47 2.52 -21.65
N ALA A 63 -16.46 1.68 -21.84
CA ALA A 63 -16.41 0.74 -22.98
C ALA A 63 -17.48 -0.36 -22.88
N ASN A 64 -17.82 -0.80 -21.67
CA ASN A 64 -18.78 -1.87 -21.44
C ASN A 64 -20.24 -1.41 -21.66
N LYS A 65 -20.60 -0.19 -21.26
CA LYS A 65 -21.92 0.42 -21.57
C LYS A 65 -22.21 0.50 -23.07
N ALA A 66 -21.18 0.61 -23.89
CA ALA A 66 -21.33 0.68 -25.35
C ALA A 66 -21.56 -0.69 -26.01
N LYS A 67 -21.43 -1.80 -25.26
CA LYS A 67 -21.59 -3.14 -25.83
C LYS A 67 -23.07 -3.50 -26.03
N PRO A 68 -23.42 -4.25 -27.08
CA PRO A 68 -24.79 -4.70 -27.32
C PRO A 68 -25.36 -5.50 -26.15
N GLY A 69 -26.60 -5.17 -25.77
CA GLY A 69 -27.33 -5.86 -24.70
C GLY A 69 -26.88 -5.51 -23.28
N VAL A 70 -25.90 -4.62 -23.10
CA VAL A 70 -25.54 -4.10 -21.78
C VAL A 70 -26.53 -3.01 -21.36
N ILE A 71 -27.05 -3.15 -20.14
CA ILE A 71 -27.99 -2.23 -19.50
C ILE A 71 -27.29 -1.60 -18.30
N THR A 72 -27.38 -0.28 -18.18
CA THR A 72 -26.85 0.49 -17.05
C THR A 72 -27.98 0.92 -16.13
N LEU A 73 -27.86 0.64 -14.83
CA LEU A 73 -28.78 1.08 -13.79
C LEU A 73 -28.41 2.46 -13.24
N PRO A 74 -29.35 3.20 -12.60
CA PRO A 74 -29.07 4.53 -12.05
C PRO A 74 -27.99 4.58 -10.96
N ASP A 75 -27.73 3.45 -10.29
CA ASP A 75 -26.67 3.29 -9.29
C ASP A 75 -25.28 3.02 -9.89
N GLY A 76 -25.21 2.91 -11.22
CA GLY A 76 -23.97 2.67 -11.98
C GLY A 76 -23.67 1.19 -12.25
N ILE A 77 -24.51 0.25 -11.81
CA ILE A 77 -24.35 -1.17 -12.13
C ILE A 77 -24.62 -1.42 -13.62
N GLU A 78 -23.79 -2.28 -14.23
CA GLU A 78 -23.97 -2.72 -15.62
C GLU A 78 -24.20 -4.24 -15.67
N TYR A 79 -25.23 -4.67 -16.40
CA TYR A 79 -25.50 -6.10 -16.61
C TYR A 79 -25.90 -6.38 -18.05
N ARG A 80 -25.84 -7.65 -18.46
CA ARG A 80 -26.34 -8.14 -19.73
C ARG A 80 -27.07 -9.46 -19.50
N VAL A 81 -28.30 -9.57 -20.01
CA VAL A 81 -29.05 -10.83 -19.96
C VAL A 81 -28.48 -11.78 -21.01
N LEU A 82 -28.10 -12.99 -20.59
CA LEU A 82 -27.58 -14.03 -21.49
C LEU A 82 -28.70 -14.96 -21.94
N GLU A 83 -29.50 -15.44 -20.99
CA GLU A 83 -30.69 -16.24 -21.21
C GLU A 83 -31.80 -15.70 -20.29
N SER A 84 -32.97 -15.49 -20.86
CA SER A 84 -34.18 -15.18 -20.08
C SER A 84 -34.84 -16.50 -19.68
N GLY A 85 -35.17 -16.63 -18.39
CA GLY A 85 -36.01 -17.73 -17.91
C GLY A 85 -37.44 -17.64 -18.42
#